data_AF-A0A835SSJ1-F1
#
_entry.id   AF-A0A835SSJ1-F1
#
_cell.length_a   1.000
_cell.length_b   1.000
_cell.length_c   1.000
_cell.angle_alpha   90.00
_cell.angle_beta   90.00
_cell.angle_gamma   90.00
#
_symmetry.space_group_name_H-M   'P 1'
#
loop_
_entity.id
_entity.type
_entity.pdbx_description
1 polymer ?
#
loop_
_entity_poly.entity_id
_entity_poly.type
_entity_poly.pdbx_seq_one_letter_code
_entity_poly.pdbx_strand_id
1 'polypeptide(L)'
;MGAQGITDHCFNAPQERVKYKGKDANYKWGGHHWTQTTWNKVHIIKAVYEFGVNVIHSDTDVVWFSDPLPFFHERLSGPVHVMMATDAVATGNPVGDTGLEANTNPFTNINTGIYFIKQYRDGLDMFKSWLDWQDKNIGHDQDGFNTMARGSGFRHEDKHLPPAVLPADATSNRYFYAAMHNTTGVSFLPASMFGNTYTYVNARLWEKLKHPLYAIHWVWGGSTLESKRQNMRDAMKFHDEPDYYTSPHLVTFDLDLLPTPGDYNNWMMTEEMIRFHVQAANYQLQQAYYAFAIALIANRTLVMPRFQCYCSKNWYQTQQCRINFEKATTFPFTCALSHVLRVKKLQAGFRLPDNTEYSGHRVLIREYSFLDNPKVPDSLKKSFVEIVPSQMPRAASLAADALVVSVEPAPRGYGQRVTVAAPLSDRELRQVVGRFKNVRVLHFPQPARTLSGFSTYATGEQYDVEIQKHVAYWCCRTPPDMQSMNLTDKVQLVALPPERYKNLPAHGGKSSYLHETGPIRRMPGQIF
;
A
#
# COMPACT_ATOMS: atom_id res chain seq x y z
N MET A 1 23.30 21.14 -26.04
CA MET A 1 22.02 20.41 -25.92
C MET A 1 21.23 20.37 -27.23
N GLY A 2 20.86 21.49 -27.88
CA GLY A 2 20.19 21.45 -29.19
C GLY A 2 20.97 20.68 -30.28
N ALA A 3 22.28 20.93 -30.38
CA ALA A 3 23.18 20.17 -31.26
C ALA A 3 23.39 18.69 -30.84
N GLN A 4 22.93 18.30 -29.65
CA GLN A 4 22.96 16.92 -29.13
C GLN A 4 21.58 16.23 -29.26
N GLY A 5 20.62 16.83 -29.99
CA GLY A 5 19.32 16.23 -30.26
C GLY A 5 18.25 16.45 -29.19
N ILE A 6 18.45 17.43 -28.29
CA ILE A 6 17.44 17.84 -27.31
C ILE A 6 16.65 19.02 -27.87
N THR A 7 15.34 18.83 -28.05
CA THR A 7 14.39 19.85 -28.54
C THR A 7 13.21 19.92 -27.57
N ASP A 8 12.86 21.11 -27.10
CA ASP A 8 11.71 21.34 -26.20
C ASP A 8 11.69 20.42 -24.97
N HIS A 9 12.85 20.25 -24.32
CA HIS A 9 13.05 19.37 -23.15
C HIS A 9 12.84 17.87 -23.41
N CYS A 10 12.61 17.47 -24.67
CA CYS A 10 12.56 16.08 -25.11
C CYS A 10 13.89 15.67 -25.74
N PHE A 11 14.27 14.41 -25.58
CA PHE A 11 15.37 13.80 -26.32
C PHE A 11 14.89 12.49 -26.95
N ASN A 12 15.37 12.21 -28.16
CA ASN A 12 15.09 10.94 -28.81
C ASN A 12 15.95 9.85 -28.18
N ALA A 13 15.31 8.96 -27.41
CA ALA A 13 16.00 7.82 -26.84
C ALA A 13 16.67 6.99 -27.95
N PRO A 14 17.97 6.65 -27.81
CA PRO A 14 18.73 5.97 -28.86
C PRO A 14 18.24 4.53 -29.04
N GLN A 15 17.27 4.35 -29.93
CA GLN A 15 16.58 3.08 -30.17
C GLN A 15 17.53 1.96 -30.61
N GLU A 16 18.67 2.30 -31.20
CA GLU A 16 19.72 1.37 -31.60
C GLU A 16 20.47 0.75 -30.42
N ARG A 17 20.50 1.42 -29.26
CA ARG A 17 21.21 0.95 -28.04
C ARG A 17 20.34 0.09 -27.13
N VAL A 18 19.03 0.20 -27.28
CA VAL A 18 18.04 -0.60 -26.56
C VAL A 18 18.10 -2.05 -27.07
N LYS A 19 18.49 -3.00 -26.22
CA LYS A 19 18.62 -4.42 -26.61
C LYS A 19 17.28 -5.07 -26.91
N TYR A 20 16.30 -4.82 -26.04
CA TYR A 20 14.96 -5.37 -26.20
C TYR A 20 14.01 -4.29 -26.70
N LYS A 21 13.54 -4.44 -27.93
CA LYS A 21 12.62 -3.47 -28.57
C LYS A 21 11.15 -3.88 -28.47
N GLY A 22 10.87 -5.00 -27.80
CA GLY A 22 9.54 -5.50 -27.46
C GLY A 22 8.56 -5.72 -28.62
N LYS A 23 8.09 -6.96 -28.76
CA LYS A 23 6.81 -7.27 -29.44
C LYS A 23 5.81 -7.97 -28.51
N ASP A 24 6.22 -8.32 -27.28
CA ASP A 24 5.34 -8.99 -26.33
C ASP A 24 4.26 -8.05 -25.83
N ALA A 25 3.00 -8.41 -26.07
CA ALA A 25 1.84 -7.65 -25.60
C ALA A 25 1.70 -7.67 -24.07
N ASN A 26 2.36 -8.60 -23.36
CA ASN A 26 2.19 -8.80 -21.93
C ASN A 26 3.44 -8.41 -21.12
N TYR A 27 3.33 -7.32 -20.35
CA TYR A 27 4.32 -6.90 -19.38
C TYR A 27 4.07 -7.56 -18.02
N LYS A 28 4.91 -8.54 -17.64
CA LYS A 28 4.79 -9.30 -16.38
C LYS A 28 6.02 -9.07 -15.50
N TRP A 29 5.81 -8.62 -14.26
CA TRP A 29 6.87 -8.47 -13.26
C TRP A 29 7.69 -9.75 -13.09
N GLY A 30 9.02 -9.62 -13.06
CA GLY A 30 9.97 -10.73 -13.00
C GLY A 30 10.10 -11.57 -14.29
N GLY A 31 9.35 -11.25 -15.34
CA GLY A 31 9.46 -11.90 -16.65
C GLY A 31 10.54 -11.29 -17.53
N HIS A 32 10.90 -11.99 -18.61
CA HIS A 32 11.96 -11.56 -19.55
C HIS A 32 11.74 -10.13 -20.09
N HIS A 33 10.54 -9.81 -20.58
CA HIS A 33 10.19 -8.45 -21.04
C HIS A 33 10.46 -7.41 -19.95
N TRP A 34 9.95 -7.62 -18.72
CA TRP A 34 10.19 -6.72 -17.60
C TRP A 34 11.69 -6.54 -17.32
N THR A 35 12.44 -7.64 -17.22
CA THR A 35 13.89 -7.62 -16.97
C THR A 35 14.64 -6.84 -18.04
N GLN A 36 14.30 -7.02 -19.30
CA GLN A 36 14.98 -6.29 -20.37
C GLN A 36 14.59 -4.82 -20.42
N THR A 37 13.33 -4.48 -20.12
CA THR A 37 12.88 -3.08 -20.03
C THR A 37 13.60 -2.35 -18.90
N THR A 38 13.84 -2.98 -17.75
CA THR A 38 14.61 -2.36 -16.67
C THR A 38 16.08 -2.17 -17.03
N TRP A 39 16.67 -3.03 -17.87
CA TRP A 39 18.03 -2.79 -18.41
C TRP A 39 18.07 -1.70 -19.48
N ASN A 40 17.04 -1.60 -20.33
CA ASN A 40 16.93 -0.51 -21.31
C ASN A 40 16.96 0.87 -20.63
N LYS A 41 16.40 0.98 -19.42
CA LYS A 41 16.52 2.17 -18.56
C LYS A 41 17.98 2.62 -18.41
N VAL A 42 18.90 1.71 -18.14
CA VAL A 42 20.33 2.01 -17.94
C VAL A 42 20.96 2.53 -19.23
N HIS A 43 20.63 1.95 -20.39
CA HIS A 43 21.10 2.43 -21.70
C HIS A 43 20.62 3.85 -22.00
N ILE A 44 19.34 4.13 -21.71
CA ILE A 44 18.72 5.45 -21.90
C ILE A 44 19.40 6.48 -20.99
N ILE A 45 19.63 6.14 -19.73
CA ILE A 45 20.24 7.04 -18.74
C ILE A 45 21.70 7.29 -19.04
N LYS A 46 22.45 6.27 -19.49
CA LYS A 46 23.81 6.43 -20.02
C LYS A 46 23.83 7.42 -21.19
N ALA A 47 22.86 7.35 -22.10
CA ALA A 47 22.78 8.27 -23.23
C ALA A 47 22.52 9.72 -22.79
N VAL A 48 21.67 9.94 -21.77
CA VAL A 48 21.50 11.28 -21.17
C VAL A 48 22.80 11.75 -20.52
N TYR A 49 23.48 10.88 -19.79
CA TYR A 49 24.75 11.17 -19.12
C TYR A 49 25.88 11.55 -20.10
N GLU A 50 25.89 10.97 -21.32
CA GLU A 50 26.82 11.34 -22.39
C GLU A 50 26.69 12.81 -22.85
N PHE A 51 25.60 13.51 -22.52
CA PHE A 51 25.48 14.95 -22.77
C PHE A 51 26.32 15.82 -21.82
N GLY A 52 26.95 15.21 -20.81
CA GLY A 52 27.80 15.91 -19.84
C GLY A 52 27.01 16.51 -18.67
N VAL A 53 25.87 15.92 -18.32
CA VAL A 53 24.96 16.42 -17.28
C VAL A 53 24.88 15.45 -16.09
N ASN A 54 24.62 15.99 -14.90
CA ASN A 54 24.18 15.16 -13.77
C ASN A 54 22.79 14.60 -14.09
N VAL A 55 22.50 13.36 -13.65
CA VAL A 55 21.22 12.71 -13.91
C VAL A 55 20.51 12.39 -12.61
N ILE A 56 19.25 12.86 -12.49
CA ILE A 56 18.29 12.35 -11.51
C ILE A 56 17.35 11.41 -12.25
N HIS A 57 17.22 10.19 -11.75
CA HIS A 57 16.29 9.19 -12.24
C HIS A 57 15.21 8.91 -11.20
N SER A 58 13.98 8.69 -11.68
CA SER A 58 12.94 8.02 -10.91
C SER A 58 12.10 7.10 -11.79
N ASP A 59 11.69 5.96 -11.26
CA ASP A 59 10.70 5.08 -11.90
C ASP A 59 9.33 5.78 -12.02
N THR A 60 8.45 5.26 -12.88
CA THR A 60 7.13 5.88 -13.16
C THR A 60 6.14 5.80 -12.00
N ASP A 61 6.43 4.96 -11.01
CA ASP A 61 5.69 4.81 -9.76
C ASP A 61 6.43 5.47 -8.59
N VAL A 62 7.04 6.63 -8.86
CA VAL A 62 7.56 7.57 -7.87
C VAL A 62 6.73 8.85 -7.88
N VAL A 63 6.48 9.42 -6.70
CA VAL A 63 5.90 10.76 -6.56
C VAL A 63 6.91 11.66 -5.86
N TRP A 64 7.22 12.79 -6.49
CA TRP A 64 8.00 13.88 -5.89
C TRP A 64 7.07 14.79 -5.08
N PHE A 65 7.38 14.99 -3.80
CA PHE A 65 6.64 15.82 -2.85
C PHE A 65 7.22 17.23 -2.72
N SER A 66 8.52 17.39 -3.02
CA SER A 66 9.25 18.65 -2.94
C SER A 66 10.35 18.67 -4.01
N ASP A 67 10.86 19.86 -4.35
CA ASP A 67 12.02 20.03 -5.24
C ASP A 67 13.29 19.42 -4.59
N PRO A 68 13.92 18.39 -5.19
CA PRO A 68 15.09 17.74 -4.63
C PRO A 68 16.41 18.39 -5.05
N LEU A 69 16.39 19.38 -5.95
CA LEU A 69 17.61 19.97 -6.51
C LEU A 69 18.52 20.59 -5.44
N PRO A 70 18.01 21.33 -4.42
CA PRO A 70 18.87 21.84 -3.35
C PRO A 70 19.60 20.73 -2.61
N PHE A 71 18.91 19.61 -2.32
CA PHE A 71 19.52 18.46 -1.67
C PHE A 71 20.68 17.91 -2.50
N PHE A 72 20.50 17.68 -3.80
CA PHE A 72 21.58 17.12 -4.64
C PHE A 72 22.73 18.11 -4.88
N HIS A 73 22.42 19.40 -5.05
CA HIS A 73 23.40 20.44 -5.32
C HIS A 73 24.46 20.53 -4.21
N GLU A 74 24.03 20.46 -2.95
CA GLU A 74 24.92 20.47 -1.78
C GLU A 74 25.92 19.30 -1.75
N ARG A 75 25.65 18.19 -2.47
CA ARG A 75 26.55 17.02 -2.50
C ARG A 75 27.46 16.99 -3.73
N LEU A 76 27.44 18.01 -4.58
CA LEU A 76 28.28 18.05 -5.79
C LEU A 76 29.78 18.17 -5.49
N SER A 77 30.19 18.74 -4.36
CA SER A 77 31.61 18.90 -4.00
C SER A 77 32.22 17.67 -3.31
N GLY A 78 31.41 16.69 -2.90
CA GLY A 78 31.85 15.54 -2.12
C GLY A 78 32.43 14.37 -2.94
N PRO A 79 32.95 13.33 -2.25
CA PRO A 79 33.52 12.13 -2.87
C PRO A 79 32.46 11.17 -3.44
N VAL A 80 31.17 11.46 -3.20
CA VAL A 80 30.05 10.65 -3.67
C VAL A 80 29.72 10.99 -5.12
N HIS A 81 29.73 9.97 -5.97
CA HIS A 81 29.37 10.08 -7.38
C HIS A 81 27.94 9.58 -7.64
N VAL A 82 27.50 8.56 -6.90
CA VAL A 82 26.21 7.91 -7.09
C VAL A 82 25.46 7.86 -5.77
N MET A 83 24.24 8.41 -5.74
CA MET A 83 23.35 8.39 -4.58
C MET A 83 22.11 7.60 -4.95
N MET A 84 21.86 6.46 -4.30
CA MET A 84 20.73 5.59 -4.61
C MET A 84 19.76 5.46 -3.44
N ALA A 85 18.46 5.34 -3.74
CA ALA A 85 17.52 4.85 -2.75
C ALA A 85 17.82 3.39 -2.36
N THR A 86 17.25 2.96 -1.24
CA THR A 86 17.41 1.59 -0.74
C THR A 86 16.05 0.94 -0.51
N ASP A 87 16.05 -0.39 -0.39
CA ASP A 87 14.90 -1.13 0.11
C ASP A 87 14.79 -1.08 1.65
N ALA A 88 15.55 -0.19 2.31
CA ALA A 88 15.48 -0.02 3.75
C ALA A 88 14.14 0.60 4.17
N VAL A 89 13.64 0.17 5.32
CA VAL A 89 12.42 0.66 5.95
C VAL A 89 12.69 1.48 7.21
N ALA A 90 13.96 1.79 7.44
CA ALA A 90 14.49 2.58 8.54
C ALA A 90 15.66 3.42 8.04
N THR A 91 16.08 4.39 8.85
CA THR A 91 17.25 5.22 8.62
C THR A 91 18.06 5.33 9.90
N GLY A 92 19.37 5.45 9.78
CA GLY A 92 20.30 5.79 10.86
C GLY A 92 20.40 7.29 11.12
N ASN A 93 19.82 8.14 10.26
CA ASN A 93 19.85 9.59 10.47
C ASN A 93 19.05 9.95 11.74
N PRO A 94 19.65 10.66 12.71
CA PRO A 94 18.93 11.19 13.86
C PRO A 94 17.97 12.31 13.45
N VAL A 95 17.10 12.72 14.37
CA VAL A 95 16.14 13.82 14.16
C VAL A 95 16.86 15.08 13.67
N GLY A 96 16.43 15.62 12.54
CA GLY A 96 16.96 16.83 11.93
C GLY A 96 18.21 16.65 11.05
N ASP A 97 18.76 15.44 10.95
CA ASP A 97 19.88 15.16 10.05
C ASP A 97 19.41 14.94 8.61
N THR A 98 19.54 16.01 7.81
CA THR A 98 19.16 16.06 6.40
C THR A 98 20.28 15.63 5.43
N GLY A 99 21.35 15.00 5.93
CA GLY A 99 22.47 14.50 5.13
C GLY A 99 22.13 13.24 4.30
N LEU A 100 23.15 12.63 3.70
CA LEU A 100 23.06 11.27 3.13
C LEU A 100 22.81 10.23 4.23
N GLU A 101 22.53 8.97 3.91
CA GLU A 101 22.24 7.95 4.93
C GLU A 101 23.45 7.68 5.82
N ALA A 102 23.31 7.88 7.13
CA ALA A 102 24.37 7.73 8.13
C ALA A 102 24.96 6.32 8.14
N ASN A 103 24.12 5.31 7.89
CA ASN A 103 24.52 3.90 7.87
C ASN A 103 24.83 3.39 6.45
N THR A 104 25.32 4.24 5.55
CA THR A 104 25.75 3.80 4.22
C THR A 104 26.80 2.70 4.32
N ASN A 105 26.54 1.54 3.71
CA ASN A 105 27.39 0.34 3.78
C ASN A 105 27.12 -0.59 2.58
N PRO A 106 28.06 -1.49 2.22
CA PRO A 106 27.91 -2.38 1.07
C PRO A 106 27.02 -3.61 1.31
N PHE A 107 26.33 -3.70 2.44
CA PHE A 107 25.45 -4.82 2.80
C PHE A 107 23.96 -4.46 2.75
N THR A 108 23.63 -3.20 2.51
CA THR A 108 22.23 -2.75 2.34
C THR A 108 21.78 -2.94 0.90
N ASN A 109 20.56 -3.47 0.73
CA ASN A 109 19.93 -3.64 -0.57
C ASN A 109 19.59 -2.28 -1.20
N ILE A 110 20.21 -2.02 -2.35
CA ILE A 110 20.00 -0.82 -3.14
C ILE A 110 18.75 -0.99 -4.01
N ASN A 111 17.97 0.08 -4.15
CA ASN A 111 16.80 0.16 -5.00
C ASN A 111 17.06 1.15 -6.15
N THR A 112 16.94 0.71 -7.41
CA THR A 112 17.23 1.57 -8.59
C THR A 112 16.02 2.34 -9.10
N GLY A 113 14.99 2.51 -8.25
CA GLY A 113 13.81 3.27 -8.57
C GLY A 113 13.95 4.78 -8.34
N ILE A 114 14.92 5.23 -7.52
CA ILE A 114 15.29 6.65 -7.40
C ILE A 114 16.80 6.71 -7.23
N TYR A 115 17.47 7.52 -8.05
CA TYR A 115 18.90 7.77 -7.86
C TYR A 115 19.37 9.06 -8.51
N PHE A 116 20.52 9.53 -8.07
CA PHE A 116 21.28 10.62 -8.65
C PHE A 116 22.67 10.14 -9.04
N ILE A 117 23.11 10.49 -10.24
CA ILE A 117 24.46 10.22 -10.75
C ILE A 117 25.07 11.56 -11.13
N LYS A 118 26.10 11.97 -10.38
CA LYS A 118 26.92 13.14 -10.67
C LYS A 118 27.72 12.90 -11.95
N GLN A 119 27.91 13.93 -12.77
CA GLN A 119 28.86 13.92 -13.87
C GLN A 119 30.29 13.97 -13.32
N TYR A 120 31.10 12.97 -13.66
CA TYR A 120 32.51 12.86 -13.30
C TYR A 120 33.30 12.07 -14.35
N ARG A 121 34.63 12.15 -14.27
CA ARG A 121 35.59 11.64 -15.27
C ARG A 121 35.35 10.19 -15.66
N ASP A 122 35.13 9.30 -14.69
CA ASP A 122 35.04 7.85 -14.93
C ASP A 122 33.59 7.35 -14.99
N GLY A 123 32.60 8.24 -15.05
CA GLY A 123 31.19 7.82 -14.95
C GLY A 123 30.70 6.98 -16.12
N LEU A 124 31.24 7.18 -17.33
CA LEU A 124 30.92 6.32 -18.47
C LEU A 124 31.47 4.90 -18.29
N ASP A 125 32.62 4.75 -17.62
CA ASP A 125 33.20 3.44 -17.29
C ASP A 125 32.39 2.74 -16.18
N MET A 126 31.82 3.51 -15.23
CA MET A 126 30.86 2.98 -14.26
C MET A 126 29.61 2.41 -14.96
N PHE A 127 29.03 3.14 -15.92
CA PHE A 127 27.90 2.63 -16.70
C PHE A 127 28.25 1.36 -17.48
N LYS A 128 29.46 1.30 -18.05
CA LYS A 128 29.96 0.09 -18.71
C LYS A 128 30.03 -1.08 -17.71
N SER A 129 30.64 -0.86 -16.54
CA SER A 129 30.75 -1.87 -15.47
C SER A 129 29.38 -2.38 -15.00
N TRP A 130 28.37 -1.50 -14.95
CA TRP A 130 27.00 -1.90 -14.66
C TRP A 130 26.37 -2.74 -15.80
N LEU A 131 26.47 -2.27 -17.05
CA LEU A 131 25.90 -2.94 -18.22
C LEU A 131 26.56 -4.29 -18.54
N ASP A 132 27.81 -4.51 -18.13
CA ASP A 132 28.52 -5.79 -18.26
C ASP A 132 27.82 -6.94 -17.51
N TRP A 133 26.86 -6.64 -16.62
CA TRP A 133 26.04 -7.63 -15.91
C TRP A 133 24.73 -8.00 -16.62
N GLN A 134 24.28 -7.25 -17.63
CA GLN A 134 23.00 -7.48 -18.30
C GLN A 134 22.88 -8.90 -18.88
N ASP A 135 23.97 -9.42 -19.46
CA ASP A 135 23.97 -10.73 -20.15
C ASP A 135 24.50 -11.86 -19.25
N LYS A 136 24.82 -11.58 -17.98
CA LYS A 136 25.38 -12.56 -17.02
C LYS A 136 24.31 -13.27 -16.18
N ASN A 137 23.05 -13.25 -16.63
CA ASN A 137 21.91 -13.87 -15.96
C ASN A 137 21.74 -13.45 -14.48
N ILE A 138 22.10 -12.20 -14.15
CA ILE A 138 22.03 -11.70 -12.77
C ILE A 138 20.61 -11.35 -12.32
N GLY A 139 19.71 -11.14 -13.29
CA GLY A 139 18.37 -10.60 -13.09
C GLY A 139 18.24 -9.25 -13.77
N HIS A 140 17.67 -8.28 -13.06
CA HIS A 140 17.37 -6.94 -13.56
C HIS A 140 18.48 -5.92 -13.25
N ASP A 141 18.31 -4.68 -13.72
CA ASP A 141 19.28 -3.59 -13.52
C ASP A 141 19.68 -3.39 -12.04
N GLN A 142 18.73 -3.46 -11.11
CA GLN A 142 18.99 -3.34 -9.67
C GLN A 142 19.90 -4.44 -9.15
N ASP A 143 19.67 -5.69 -9.58
CA ASP A 143 20.55 -6.81 -9.23
C ASP A 143 21.95 -6.56 -9.78
N GLY A 144 22.05 -6.14 -11.05
CA GLY A 144 23.31 -5.79 -11.67
C GLY A 144 24.05 -4.66 -10.96
N PHE A 145 23.34 -3.63 -10.49
CA PHE A 145 23.97 -2.53 -9.73
C PHE A 145 24.41 -3.00 -8.35
N ASN A 146 23.59 -3.78 -7.64
CA ASN A 146 23.97 -4.36 -6.35
C ASN A 146 25.23 -5.23 -6.52
N THR A 147 25.31 -6.09 -7.54
CA THR A 147 26.51 -6.88 -7.80
C THR A 147 27.73 -6.01 -8.13
N MET A 148 27.58 -5.02 -9.01
CA MET A 148 28.67 -4.09 -9.38
C MET A 148 29.19 -3.28 -8.19
N ALA A 149 28.28 -2.72 -7.38
CA ALA A 149 28.62 -1.86 -6.27
C ALA A 149 29.11 -2.64 -5.04
N ARG A 150 28.46 -3.74 -4.70
CA ARG A 150 28.66 -4.44 -3.42
C ARG A 150 29.56 -5.67 -3.52
N GLY A 151 29.68 -6.27 -4.72
CA GLY A 151 30.44 -7.50 -4.94
C GLY A 151 30.04 -8.61 -3.97
N SER A 152 31.00 -9.14 -3.21
CA SER A 152 30.75 -10.19 -2.20
C SER A 152 29.78 -9.80 -1.08
N GLY A 153 29.44 -8.52 -0.95
CA GLY A 153 28.44 -8.03 -0.01
C GLY A 153 26.98 -8.21 -0.44
N PHE A 154 26.69 -8.63 -1.69
CA PHE A 154 25.32 -8.76 -2.19
C PHE A 154 24.67 -10.12 -1.89
N ARG A 155 25.02 -11.16 -2.65
CA ARG A 155 24.44 -12.51 -2.52
C ARG A 155 25.44 -13.50 -1.94
N HIS A 156 24.94 -14.61 -1.41
CA HIS A 156 25.81 -15.64 -0.83
C HIS A 156 26.72 -16.27 -1.89
N GLU A 157 26.20 -16.46 -3.10
CA GLU A 157 26.93 -16.98 -4.25
C GLU A 157 28.04 -16.02 -4.75
N ASP A 158 27.94 -14.72 -4.44
CA ASP A 158 28.86 -13.68 -4.91
C ASP A 158 30.13 -13.56 -4.05
N LYS A 159 30.33 -14.41 -3.04
CA LYS A 159 31.51 -14.38 -2.14
C LYS A 159 32.86 -14.43 -2.85
N HIS A 160 32.90 -14.93 -4.08
CA HIS A 160 34.09 -15.00 -4.93
C HIS A 160 34.46 -13.65 -5.57
N LEU A 161 33.53 -12.68 -5.58
CA LEU A 161 33.74 -11.35 -6.10
C LEU A 161 34.52 -10.47 -5.09
N PRO A 162 35.30 -9.47 -5.55
CA PRO A 162 35.92 -8.51 -4.65
C PRO A 162 34.87 -7.81 -3.77
N PRO A 163 35.21 -7.44 -2.52
CA PRO A 163 34.34 -6.61 -1.70
C PRO A 163 34.38 -5.16 -2.17
N ALA A 164 33.36 -4.39 -1.79
CA ALA A 164 33.41 -2.93 -1.89
C ALA A 164 34.50 -2.36 -0.97
N VAL A 165 35.09 -1.22 -1.34
CA VAL A 165 36.18 -0.61 -0.58
C VAL A 165 35.62 0.46 0.36
N LEU A 166 35.93 0.34 1.65
CA LEU A 166 35.61 1.33 2.68
C LEU A 166 36.84 2.21 2.95
N PRO A 167 36.88 3.45 2.45
CA PRO A 167 37.99 4.36 2.74
C PRO A 167 37.99 4.81 4.21
N ALA A 168 39.10 5.37 4.68
CA ALA A 168 39.27 5.77 6.09
C ALA A 168 38.25 6.83 6.56
N ASP A 169 37.77 7.66 5.64
CA ASP A 169 36.77 8.71 5.85
C ASP A 169 35.34 8.28 5.44
N ALA A 170 35.12 6.99 5.16
CA ALA A 170 33.82 6.45 4.73
C ALA A 170 32.67 6.84 5.66
N THR A 171 32.88 6.80 6.98
CA THR A 171 31.85 7.08 7.98
C THR A 171 31.50 8.57 8.03
N SER A 172 32.49 9.46 8.02
CA SER A 172 32.26 10.90 8.06
C SER A 172 31.61 11.41 6.77
N ASN A 173 31.99 10.84 5.62
CA ASN A 173 31.47 11.21 4.31
C ASN A 173 30.33 10.31 3.79
N ARG A 174 29.90 9.32 4.58
CA ARG A 174 28.78 8.40 4.34
C ARG A 174 28.84 7.69 2.98
N TYR A 175 29.94 7.03 2.66
CA TYR A 175 30.10 6.41 1.34
C TYR A 175 31.03 5.18 1.34
N PHE A 176 30.98 4.42 0.25
CA PHE A 176 31.93 3.37 -0.08
C PHE A 176 32.28 3.39 -1.56
N TYR A 177 33.40 2.81 -1.97
CA TYR A 177 33.73 2.64 -3.39
C TYR A 177 33.22 1.31 -3.92
N ALA A 178 32.61 1.34 -5.12
CA ALA A 178 32.04 0.16 -5.76
C ALA A 178 33.08 -0.96 -5.99
N ALA A 179 32.67 -2.21 -5.73
CA ALA A 179 33.52 -3.40 -5.82
C ALA A 179 34.14 -3.61 -7.22
N MET A 180 33.36 -3.39 -8.27
CA MET A 180 33.77 -3.60 -9.67
C MET A 180 34.18 -2.31 -10.39
N HIS A 181 34.23 -1.19 -9.65
CA HIS A 181 34.63 0.11 -10.16
C HIS A 181 35.08 1.01 -8.99
N ASN A 182 36.28 0.76 -8.49
CA ASN A 182 36.80 1.30 -7.21
C ASN A 182 37.00 2.82 -7.16
N THR A 183 36.69 3.58 -8.22
CA THR A 183 36.66 5.06 -8.23
C THR A 183 35.24 5.63 -8.07
N THR A 184 34.20 4.79 -8.13
CA THR A 184 32.80 5.23 -7.95
C THR A 184 32.43 5.24 -6.48
N GLY A 185 32.36 6.43 -5.87
CA GLY A 185 31.78 6.60 -4.53
C GLY A 185 30.26 6.45 -4.58
N VAL A 186 29.73 5.49 -3.82
CA VAL A 186 28.31 5.18 -3.69
C VAL A 186 27.84 5.57 -2.29
N SER A 187 26.70 6.26 -2.22
CA SER A 187 25.99 6.57 -0.99
C SER A 187 24.50 6.29 -1.12
N PHE A 188 23.79 6.26 0.01
CA PHE A 188 22.35 6.10 0.02
C PHE A 188 21.58 7.39 0.29
N LEU A 189 20.42 7.48 -0.37
CA LEU A 189 19.38 8.44 -0.05
C LEU A 189 18.61 7.93 1.18
N PRO A 190 18.44 8.74 2.25
CA PRO A 190 17.78 8.28 3.47
C PRO A 190 16.31 7.90 3.22
N ALA A 191 15.89 6.77 3.77
CA ALA A 191 14.51 6.27 3.64
C ALA A 191 13.46 7.16 4.34
N SER A 192 13.91 8.13 5.13
CA SER A 192 13.07 9.18 5.72
C SER A 192 12.81 10.37 4.80
N MET A 193 13.62 10.56 3.74
CA MET A 193 13.51 11.70 2.82
C MET A 193 13.18 11.26 1.38
N PHE A 194 13.70 10.11 0.98
CA PHE A 194 13.45 9.42 -0.29
C PHE A 194 12.90 8.03 0.04
N GLY A 195 11.65 8.02 0.51
CA GLY A 195 11.04 6.87 1.15
C GLY A 195 10.41 5.87 0.19
N ASN A 196 9.94 4.78 0.78
CA ASN A 196 9.00 3.86 0.16
C ASN A 196 7.62 3.94 0.84
N THR A 197 6.62 3.21 0.32
CA THR A 197 5.25 3.23 0.88
C THR A 197 5.24 2.91 2.37
N TYR A 198 6.08 1.96 2.83
CA TYR A 198 6.13 1.60 4.24
C TYR A 198 6.58 2.77 5.12
N THR A 199 7.68 3.42 4.74
CA THR A 199 8.25 4.55 5.49
C THR A 199 7.34 5.78 5.50
N TYR A 200 6.49 5.93 4.48
CA TYR A 200 5.51 7.01 4.37
C TYR A 200 4.21 6.72 5.11
N VAL A 201 3.59 5.56 4.87
CA VAL A 201 2.25 5.22 5.40
C VAL A 201 2.33 4.65 6.81
N ASN A 202 3.21 3.67 7.05
CA ASN A 202 3.24 2.93 8.31
C ASN A 202 4.12 3.64 9.34
N ALA A 203 5.40 3.83 9.01
CA ALA A 203 6.38 4.33 9.97
C ALA A 203 6.29 5.86 10.14
N ARG A 204 5.87 6.59 9.08
CA ARG A 204 5.85 8.06 9.00
C ARG A 204 7.19 8.68 9.41
N LEU A 205 8.29 8.13 8.85
CA LEU A 205 9.66 8.49 9.26
C LEU A 205 9.96 9.98 9.10
N TRP A 206 9.58 10.56 7.95
CA TRP A 206 9.82 11.98 7.64
C TRP A 206 9.25 12.90 8.72
N GLU A 207 8.06 12.60 9.21
CA GLU A 207 7.38 13.39 10.23
C GLU A 207 7.98 13.18 11.62
N LYS A 208 8.25 11.93 12.01
CA LYS A 208 8.84 11.61 13.31
C LYS A 208 10.25 12.15 13.47
N LEU A 209 11.02 12.15 12.40
CA LEU A 209 12.40 12.64 12.38
C LEU A 209 12.51 14.11 11.97
N LYS A 210 11.39 14.77 11.63
CA LYS A 210 11.35 16.16 11.14
C LYS A 210 12.27 16.38 9.93
N HIS A 211 12.32 15.40 9.04
CA HIS A 211 13.09 15.47 7.80
C HIS A 211 12.21 15.97 6.64
N PRO A 212 12.80 16.67 5.66
CA PRO A 212 12.08 17.04 4.44
C PRO A 212 11.67 15.80 3.65
N LEU A 213 10.46 15.78 3.11
CA LEU A 213 10.00 14.70 2.23
C LEU A 213 10.17 15.10 0.77
N TYR A 214 11.11 14.46 0.07
CA TYR A 214 11.38 14.74 -1.35
C TYR A 214 10.63 13.80 -2.28
N ALA A 215 10.69 12.50 -2.05
CA ALA A 215 10.08 11.52 -2.93
C ALA A 215 9.64 10.25 -2.22
N ILE A 216 8.60 9.61 -2.75
CA ILE A 216 8.18 8.27 -2.37
C ILE A 216 8.16 7.37 -3.60
N HIS A 217 8.94 6.29 -3.55
CA HIS A 217 8.82 5.16 -4.46
C HIS A 217 7.73 4.21 -3.94
N TRP A 218 6.66 3.98 -4.70
CA TRP A 218 5.48 3.25 -4.23
C TRP A 218 5.65 1.72 -4.25
N VAL A 219 6.78 1.25 -3.73
CA VAL A 219 7.08 -0.15 -3.38
C VAL A 219 6.78 -0.40 -1.89
N TRP A 220 6.81 -1.67 -1.45
CA TRP A 220 6.46 -2.06 -0.08
C TRP A 220 5.00 -1.78 0.36
N GLY A 221 4.11 -1.41 -0.57
CA GLY A 221 2.69 -1.08 -0.32
C GLY A 221 1.67 -2.10 -0.82
N GLY A 222 2.13 -3.28 -1.24
CA GLY A 222 1.33 -4.33 -1.91
C GLY A 222 1.98 -4.81 -3.21
N SER A 223 1.60 -6.00 -3.69
CA SER A 223 2.25 -6.65 -4.83
C SER A 223 1.64 -6.32 -6.20
N THR A 224 0.66 -5.41 -6.27
CA THR A 224 -0.05 -5.11 -7.52
C THR A 224 -0.01 -3.62 -7.85
N LEU A 225 -0.08 -3.27 -9.14
CA LEU A 225 -0.18 -1.89 -9.62
C LEU A 225 -1.36 -1.14 -8.96
N GLU A 226 -2.49 -1.82 -8.82
CA GLU A 226 -3.70 -1.28 -8.20
C GLU A 226 -3.46 -0.88 -6.74
N SER A 227 -2.62 -1.64 -6.03
CA SER A 227 -2.23 -1.32 -4.66
C SER A 227 -1.38 -0.05 -4.61
N LYS A 228 -0.42 0.11 -5.55
CA LYS A 228 0.40 1.33 -5.66
C LYS A 228 -0.47 2.55 -5.92
N ARG A 229 -1.37 2.46 -6.92
CA ARG A 229 -2.32 3.52 -7.26
C ARG A 229 -3.22 3.87 -6.08
N GLN A 230 -3.69 2.88 -5.33
CA GLN A 230 -4.51 3.11 -4.15
C GLN A 230 -3.75 3.90 -3.09
N ASN A 231 -2.50 3.54 -2.77
CA ASN A 231 -1.70 4.28 -1.80
C ASN A 231 -1.41 5.72 -2.26
N MET A 232 -1.19 5.94 -3.56
CA MET A 232 -1.06 7.28 -4.13
C MET A 232 -2.37 8.09 -4.00
N ARG A 233 -3.53 7.47 -4.20
CA ARG A 233 -4.85 8.10 -4.00
C ARG A 233 -5.11 8.42 -2.54
N ASP A 234 -4.80 7.49 -1.63
CA ASP A 234 -4.89 7.71 -0.18
C ASP A 234 -4.10 8.97 0.23
N ALA A 235 -2.91 9.17 -0.36
CA ALA A 235 -2.09 10.37 -0.19
C ALA A 235 -2.54 11.61 -1.00
N MET A 236 -3.61 11.50 -1.78
CA MET A 236 -4.12 12.52 -2.71
C MET A 236 -3.08 12.99 -3.76
N LYS A 237 -2.18 12.09 -4.16
CA LYS A 237 -1.11 12.36 -5.14
C LYS A 237 -1.29 11.67 -6.48
N PHE A 238 -2.25 10.75 -6.60
CA PHE A 238 -2.58 10.17 -7.91
C PHE A 238 -3.37 11.16 -8.77
N HIS A 239 -3.08 11.21 -10.06
CA HIS A 239 -3.84 11.99 -11.02
C HIS A 239 -4.93 11.13 -11.65
N ASP A 240 -6.17 11.37 -11.23
CA ASP A 240 -7.36 10.84 -11.89
C ASP A 240 -8.05 11.92 -12.74
N GLU A 241 -8.76 11.47 -13.78
CA GLU A 241 -9.60 12.33 -14.62
C GLU A 241 -10.73 13.00 -13.81
N PRO A 242 -11.23 14.18 -14.23
CA PRO A 242 -12.25 14.93 -13.50
C PRO A 242 -13.49 14.11 -13.10
N ASP A 243 -13.96 13.24 -13.99
CA ASP A 243 -15.14 12.38 -13.78
C ASP A 243 -14.99 11.45 -12.56
N TYR A 244 -13.76 11.11 -12.17
CA TYR A 244 -13.51 10.32 -10.97
C TYR A 244 -14.08 10.99 -9.71
N TYR A 245 -14.02 12.33 -9.67
CA TYR A 245 -14.39 13.18 -8.54
C TYR A 245 -15.82 13.72 -8.62
N THR A 246 -16.39 13.85 -9.82
CA THR A 246 -17.66 14.57 -10.04
C THR A 246 -18.85 13.67 -10.33
N SER A 247 -18.64 12.47 -10.87
CA SER A 247 -19.71 11.58 -11.36
C SER A 247 -20.33 10.60 -10.35
N PRO A 248 -19.63 10.11 -9.29
CA PRO A 248 -20.17 8.99 -8.52
C PRO A 248 -21.33 9.38 -7.59
N HIS A 249 -22.25 8.43 -7.35
CA HIS A 249 -23.12 8.40 -6.18
C HIS A 249 -22.49 7.49 -5.13
N LEU A 250 -22.40 8.00 -3.90
CA LEU A 250 -21.56 7.43 -2.86
C LEU A 250 -22.38 6.81 -1.73
N VAL A 251 -21.82 5.74 -1.19
CA VAL A 251 -22.10 5.22 0.15
C VAL A 251 -20.83 5.41 0.98
N THR A 252 -21.00 5.92 2.20
CA THR A 252 -19.94 6.07 3.21
C THR A 252 -20.41 5.42 4.51
N PHE A 253 -19.49 5.04 5.37
CA PHE A 253 -19.81 4.44 6.66
C PHE A 253 -18.69 4.67 7.67
N ASP A 254 -19.03 4.54 8.95
CA ASP A 254 -18.08 4.60 10.04
C ASP A 254 -17.67 3.21 10.50
N LEU A 255 -16.49 3.14 11.10
CA LEU A 255 -16.00 1.95 11.79
C LEU A 255 -16.07 2.19 13.29
N ASP A 256 -16.75 1.30 13.99
CA ASP A 256 -16.46 1.03 15.39
C ASP A 256 -15.13 0.26 15.47
N LEU A 257 -14.32 0.58 16.48
CA LEU A 257 -12.98 0.03 16.64
C LEU A 257 -12.89 -0.72 17.96
N LEU A 258 -12.22 -1.88 17.96
CA LEU A 258 -11.87 -2.53 19.22
C LEU A 258 -10.97 -1.60 20.04
N PRO A 259 -11.20 -1.48 21.36
CA PRO A 259 -10.32 -0.72 22.24
C PRO A 259 -8.88 -1.20 22.11
N THR A 260 -7.95 -0.29 21.79
CA THR A 260 -6.53 -0.59 21.76
C THR A 260 -6.02 -0.83 23.18
N PRO A 261 -5.33 -1.96 23.46
CA PRO A 261 -4.62 -2.12 24.72
C PRO A 261 -3.60 -0.99 24.92
N GLY A 262 -3.65 -0.31 26.07
CA GLY A 262 -2.82 0.88 26.30
C GLY A 262 -1.31 0.62 26.24
N ASP A 263 -0.90 -0.63 26.48
CA ASP A 263 0.48 -1.11 26.44
C ASP A 263 0.83 -1.87 25.14
N TYR A 264 -0.04 -1.88 24.13
CA TYR A 264 0.14 -2.68 22.90
C TYR A 264 1.50 -2.44 22.22
N ASN A 265 1.99 -1.19 22.20
CA ASN A 265 3.27 -0.86 21.60
C ASN A 265 4.49 -1.44 22.36
N ASN A 266 4.30 -1.88 23.60
CA ASN A 266 5.32 -2.49 24.46
C ASN A 266 5.24 -4.02 24.48
N TRP A 267 4.27 -4.63 23.77
CA TRP A 267 4.15 -6.08 23.73
C TRP A 267 5.36 -6.71 23.06
N MET A 268 5.90 -7.75 23.70
CA MET A 268 7.06 -8.47 23.20
C MET A 268 6.69 -9.71 22.37
N MET A 269 5.50 -10.26 22.60
CA MET A 269 5.02 -11.49 21.97
C MET A 269 4.39 -11.22 20.61
N THR A 270 5.14 -11.53 19.55
CA THR A 270 4.69 -11.34 18.16
C THR A 270 3.34 -12.02 17.88
N GLU A 271 3.13 -13.28 18.30
CA GLU A 271 1.85 -13.97 18.04
C GLU A 271 0.67 -13.31 18.77
N GLU A 272 0.83 -12.83 20.00
CA GLU A 272 -0.24 -12.13 20.72
C GLU A 272 -0.64 -10.84 19.98
N MET A 273 0.35 -10.09 19.48
CA MET A 273 0.12 -8.91 18.65
C MET A 273 -0.61 -9.24 17.34
N ILE A 274 -0.22 -10.33 16.67
CA ILE A 274 -0.85 -10.81 15.42
C ILE A 274 -2.32 -11.16 15.67
N ARG A 275 -2.62 -11.89 16.74
CA ARG A 275 -4.00 -12.30 17.05
C ARG A 275 -4.88 -11.09 17.31
N PHE A 276 -4.42 -10.13 18.10
CA PHE A 276 -5.15 -8.88 18.32
C PHE A 276 -5.35 -8.12 17.00
N HIS A 277 -4.30 -8.01 16.17
CA HIS A 277 -4.40 -7.36 14.87
C HIS A 277 -5.44 -8.02 13.96
N VAL A 278 -5.44 -9.34 13.84
CA VAL A 278 -6.41 -10.06 13.02
C VAL A 278 -7.81 -9.94 13.59
N GLN A 279 -7.97 -10.01 14.92
CA GLN A 279 -9.27 -9.80 15.57
C GLN A 279 -9.81 -8.39 15.27
N ALA A 280 -8.98 -7.36 15.42
CA ALA A 280 -9.34 -5.98 15.12
C ALA A 280 -9.62 -5.75 13.63
N ALA A 281 -8.86 -6.39 12.73
CA ALA A 281 -9.09 -6.32 11.29
C ALA A 281 -10.42 -6.99 10.91
N ASN A 282 -10.71 -8.19 11.44
CA ASN A 282 -11.97 -8.89 11.20
C ASN A 282 -13.16 -8.08 11.72
N TYR A 283 -13.06 -7.49 12.91
CA TYR A 283 -14.12 -6.65 13.47
C TYR A 283 -14.47 -5.46 12.56
N GLN A 284 -13.47 -4.81 11.96
CA GLN A 284 -13.70 -3.74 11.00
C GLN A 284 -14.25 -4.26 9.66
N LEU A 285 -13.73 -5.39 9.15
CA LEU A 285 -14.20 -6.01 7.91
C LEU A 285 -15.64 -6.52 8.01
N GLN A 286 -16.07 -6.95 9.20
CA GLN A 286 -17.45 -7.35 9.50
C GLN A 286 -18.43 -6.18 9.41
N GLN A 287 -18.01 -4.97 9.73
CA GLN A 287 -18.83 -3.77 9.50
C GLN A 287 -18.82 -3.39 8.02
N ALA A 288 -17.66 -3.48 7.37
CA ALA A 288 -17.54 -3.27 5.93
C ALA A 288 -18.37 -4.26 5.10
N TYR A 289 -18.58 -5.49 5.58
CA TYR A 289 -19.48 -6.47 4.98
C TYR A 289 -20.89 -5.91 4.77
N TYR A 290 -21.45 -5.21 5.75
CA TYR A 290 -22.77 -4.59 5.57
C TYR A 290 -22.70 -3.37 4.66
N ALA A 291 -21.62 -2.59 4.71
CA ALA A 291 -21.44 -1.44 3.83
C ALA A 291 -21.34 -1.83 2.34
N PHE A 292 -20.64 -2.93 2.01
CA PHE A 292 -20.60 -3.49 0.66
C PHE A 292 -21.99 -3.98 0.21
N ALA A 293 -22.77 -4.61 1.10
CA ALA A 293 -24.13 -5.03 0.79
C ALA A 293 -25.03 -3.82 0.54
N ILE A 294 -24.97 -2.79 1.39
CA ILE A 294 -25.70 -1.52 1.21
C ILE A 294 -25.33 -0.87 -0.13
N ALA A 295 -24.04 -0.79 -0.46
CA ALA A 295 -23.57 -0.23 -1.72
C ALA A 295 -24.05 -1.02 -2.94
N LEU A 296 -24.08 -2.36 -2.82
CA LEU A 296 -24.64 -3.23 -3.86
C LEU A 296 -26.14 -3.00 -4.02
N ILE A 297 -26.89 -2.97 -2.93
CA ILE A 297 -28.36 -2.77 -2.94
C ILE A 297 -28.72 -1.41 -3.53
N ALA A 298 -27.97 -0.37 -3.17
CA ALA A 298 -28.16 1.00 -3.66
C ALA A 298 -27.57 1.24 -5.07
N ASN A 299 -26.80 0.29 -5.61
CA ASN A 299 -26.00 0.43 -6.84
C ASN A 299 -25.11 1.68 -6.83
N ARG A 300 -24.33 1.85 -5.75
CA ARG A 300 -23.49 3.02 -5.50
C ARG A 300 -22.03 2.65 -5.30
N THR A 301 -21.16 3.63 -5.50
CA THR A 301 -19.73 3.52 -5.22
C THR A 301 -19.50 3.62 -3.72
N LEU A 302 -18.70 2.73 -3.15
CA LEU A 302 -18.38 2.71 -1.73
C LEU A 302 -17.09 3.51 -1.46
N VAL A 303 -17.17 4.51 -0.58
CA VAL A 303 -15.96 5.16 -0.04
C VAL A 303 -15.45 4.29 1.11
N MET A 304 -14.22 3.80 0.99
CA MET A 304 -13.61 2.97 2.04
C MET A 304 -13.33 3.81 3.28
N PRO A 305 -13.43 3.25 4.50
CA PRO A 305 -13.11 3.95 5.73
C PRO A 305 -11.59 3.91 6.00
N ARG A 306 -11.16 4.63 7.03
CA ARG A 306 -9.79 4.52 7.57
C ARG A 306 -9.68 3.27 8.44
N PHE A 307 -9.38 2.12 7.83
CA PHE A 307 -9.04 0.92 8.58
C PHE A 307 -7.81 1.15 9.46
N GLN A 308 -7.83 0.62 10.68
CA GLN A 308 -6.72 0.66 11.63
C GLN A 308 -5.97 -0.67 11.66
N CYS A 309 -4.65 -0.58 11.56
CA CYS A 309 -3.73 -1.71 11.56
C CYS A 309 -2.86 -1.68 12.80
N TYR A 310 -2.68 -2.87 13.36
CA TYR A 310 -1.85 -3.13 14.54
C TYR A 310 -0.64 -4.00 14.21
N CYS A 311 -0.57 -4.51 12.97
CA CYS A 311 0.62 -5.12 12.43
C CYS A 311 0.88 -4.64 11.01
N SER A 312 2.16 -4.52 10.71
CA SER A 312 2.65 -4.36 9.36
C SER A 312 2.44 -5.66 8.57
N LYS A 313 2.01 -5.54 7.32
CA LYS A 313 1.95 -6.67 6.40
C LYS A 313 3.10 -6.56 5.41
N ASN A 314 3.82 -7.65 5.19
CA ASN A 314 4.86 -7.76 4.17
C ASN A 314 4.85 -9.19 3.56
N TRP A 315 5.90 -9.54 2.81
CA TRP A 315 6.05 -10.88 2.20
C TRP A 315 6.90 -11.86 3.02
N TYR A 316 7.29 -11.46 4.23
CA TYR A 316 8.20 -12.20 5.10
C TYR A 316 7.62 -12.27 6.52
N GLN A 317 8.40 -12.80 7.46
CA GLN A 317 8.03 -12.74 8.85
C GLN A 317 8.13 -11.30 9.41
N THR A 318 7.31 -11.03 10.43
CA THR A 318 7.40 -9.79 11.21
C THR A 318 7.88 -10.10 12.63
N GLN A 319 8.49 -9.12 13.28
CA GLN A 319 8.88 -9.19 14.68
C GLN A 319 8.15 -8.09 15.43
N GLN A 320 7.41 -8.43 16.48
CA GLN A 320 6.56 -7.48 17.20
C GLN A 320 5.70 -6.65 16.25
N CYS A 321 5.17 -7.34 15.23
CA CYS A 321 4.31 -6.76 14.20
C CYS A 321 4.93 -5.65 13.32
N ARG A 322 6.26 -5.55 13.30
CA ARG A 322 7.06 -4.66 12.45
C ARG A 322 7.92 -5.45 11.46
N ILE A 323 8.40 -4.78 10.43
CA ILE A 323 9.45 -5.35 9.56
C ILE A 323 10.75 -5.46 10.37
N ASN A 324 11.58 -6.47 10.10
CA ASN A 324 12.82 -6.71 10.85
C ASN A 324 13.66 -5.44 11.02
N PHE A 325 14.15 -5.21 12.24
CA PHE A 325 14.97 -4.06 12.65
C PHE A 325 14.29 -2.69 12.62
N GLU A 326 13.02 -2.62 12.22
CA GLU A 326 12.24 -1.38 12.22
C GLU A 326 11.65 -1.12 13.61
N LYS A 327 11.83 0.11 14.12
CA LYS A 327 11.44 0.50 15.49
C LYS A 327 10.56 1.75 15.57
N ALA A 328 10.39 2.47 14.47
CA ALA A 328 9.68 3.74 14.44
C ALA A 328 8.16 3.55 14.40
N THR A 329 7.62 2.48 13.79
CA THR A 329 6.17 2.27 13.67
C THR A 329 5.48 2.28 15.04
N THR A 330 4.39 3.04 15.12
CA THR A 330 3.53 3.17 16.31
C THR A 330 2.15 2.66 15.93
N PHE A 331 1.56 1.80 16.76
CA PHE A 331 0.24 1.22 16.53
C PHE A 331 -0.84 1.90 17.37
N PRO A 332 -2.09 2.00 16.87
CA PRO A 332 -2.48 1.70 15.49
C PRO A 332 -1.98 2.75 14.49
N PHE A 333 -1.91 2.36 13.22
CA PHE A 333 -1.75 3.27 12.10
C PHE A 333 -2.86 3.02 11.06
N THR A 334 -3.14 4.00 10.20
CA THR A 334 -4.09 3.82 9.09
C THR A 334 -3.54 2.82 8.09
N CYS A 335 -4.26 1.71 7.89
CA CYS A 335 -3.86 0.67 6.96
C CYS A 335 -3.78 1.19 5.52
N ALA A 336 -2.76 0.77 4.79
CA ALA A 336 -2.91 0.64 3.35
C ALA A 336 -4.04 -0.34 3.04
N LEU A 337 -4.90 -0.05 2.06
CA LEU A 337 -6.06 -0.88 1.76
C LEU A 337 -5.68 -2.34 1.43
N SER A 338 -4.50 -2.53 0.83
CA SER A 338 -3.93 -3.85 0.48
C SER A 338 -3.60 -4.74 1.69
N HIS A 339 -3.57 -4.16 2.89
CA HIS A 339 -3.37 -4.92 4.13
C HIS A 339 -4.60 -5.73 4.50
N VAL A 340 -5.79 -5.16 4.31
CA VAL A 340 -7.07 -5.74 4.72
C VAL A 340 -7.91 -6.29 3.57
N LEU A 341 -7.77 -5.74 2.35
CA LEU A 341 -8.54 -6.12 1.17
C LEU A 341 -7.67 -6.32 -0.08
N ARG A 342 -8.17 -7.08 -1.05
CA ARG A 342 -7.52 -7.37 -2.33
C ARG A 342 -7.83 -6.27 -3.33
N VAL A 343 -7.05 -5.19 -3.29
CA VAL A 343 -7.26 -3.96 -4.09
C VAL A 343 -7.45 -4.25 -5.59
N LYS A 344 -6.67 -5.15 -6.19
CA LYS A 344 -6.83 -5.54 -7.60
C LYS A 344 -8.25 -6.04 -7.94
N LYS A 345 -8.86 -6.84 -7.05
CA LYS A 345 -10.23 -7.31 -7.24
C LYS A 345 -11.25 -6.19 -7.04
N LEU A 346 -11.06 -5.37 -6.00
CA LEU A 346 -11.94 -4.25 -5.72
C LEU A 346 -11.97 -3.21 -6.85
N GLN A 347 -10.82 -2.91 -7.46
CA GLN A 347 -10.77 -2.00 -8.62
C GLN A 347 -11.47 -2.58 -9.85
N ALA A 348 -11.55 -3.91 -9.98
CA ALA A 348 -12.38 -4.55 -11.00
C ALA A 348 -13.88 -4.48 -10.68
N GLY A 349 -14.28 -3.93 -9.54
CA GLY A 349 -15.66 -3.77 -9.10
C GLY A 349 -16.25 -5.07 -8.53
N PHE A 350 -16.84 -4.94 -7.35
CA PHE A 350 -17.54 -6.02 -6.66
C PHE A 350 -18.94 -6.21 -7.27
N ARG A 351 -19.32 -7.45 -7.59
CA ARG A 351 -20.64 -7.80 -8.13
C ARG A 351 -21.00 -9.23 -7.75
N LEU A 352 -22.30 -9.53 -7.72
CA LEU A 352 -22.81 -10.90 -7.58
C LEU A 352 -22.96 -11.58 -8.96
N PRO A 353 -23.13 -12.91 -8.99
CA PRO A 353 -23.52 -13.61 -10.22
C PRO A 353 -24.84 -13.08 -10.79
N ASP A 354 -25.02 -13.20 -12.10
CA ASP A 354 -26.15 -12.63 -12.85
C ASP A 354 -27.47 -13.42 -12.68
N ASN A 355 -27.63 -14.13 -11.56
CA ASN A 355 -28.83 -14.88 -11.17
C ASN A 355 -29.43 -14.41 -9.84
N THR A 356 -29.16 -13.16 -9.44
CA THR A 356 -29.66 -12.55 -8.20
C THR A 356 -30.55 -11.35 -8.49
N GLU A 357 -31.23 -10.82 -7.47
CA GLU A 357 -32.00 -9.56 -7.57
C GLU A 357 -31.12 -8.33 -7.86
N TYR A 358 -29.80 -8.49 -7.82
CA TYR A 358 -28.79 -7.46 -8.03
C TYR A 358 -27.95 -7.70 -9.29
N SER A 359 -28.41 -8.56 -10.20
CA SER A 359 -27.80 -8.74 -11.52
C SER A 359 -27.60 -7.39 -12.21
N GLY A 360 -26.39 -7.16 -12.74
CA GLY A 360 -25.99 -5.89 -13.35
C GLY A 360 -25.54 -4.79 -12.39
N HIS A 361 -25.73 -4.92 -11.07
CA HIS A 361 -25.15 -3.98 -10.12
C HIS A 361 -23.64 -4.21 -9.96
N ARG A 362 -22.88 -3.13 -9.80
CA ARG A 362 -21.42 -3.18 -9.62
C ARG A 362 -20.96 -2.11 -8.64
N VAL A 363 -20.39 -2.56 -7.52
CA VAL A 363 -19.82 -1.67 -6.49
C VAL A 363 -18.38 -1.36 -6.85
N LEU A 364 -18.14 -0.11 -7.26
CA LEU A 364 -16.79 0.47 -7.34
C LEU A 364 -16.40 1.03 -5.97
N ILE A 365 -15.10 1.30 -5.79
CA ILE A 365 -14.59 1.90 -4.55
C ILE A 365 -13.97 3.30 -4.76
N ARG A 366 -13.87 4.06 -3.67
CA ARG A 366 -13.04 5.25 -3.51
C ARG A 366 -12.19 5.14 -2.24
N GLU A 367 -11.03 5.80 -2.25
CA GLU A 367 -10.14 5.96 -1.11
C GLU A 367 -10.80 6.67 0.07
N TYR A 368 -10.29 6.45 1.28
CA TYR A 368 -10.82 7.08 2.49
C TYR A 368 -10.65 8.60 2.50
N SER A 369 -9.71 9.13 1.73
CA SER A 369 -9.44 10.57 1.58
C SER A 369 -10.26 11.21 0.46
N PHE A 370 -11.14 10.46 -0.22
CA PHE A 370 -11.84 10.96 -1.41
C PHE A 370 -12.66 12.23 -1.11
N LEU A 371 -13.45 12.23 -0.04
CA LEU A 371 -14.25 13.40 0.33
C LEU A 371 -13.42 14.55 0.93
N ASP A 372 -12.21 14.26 1.39
CA ASP A 372 -11.24 15.27 1.85
C ASP A 372 -10.50 15.90 0.65
N ASN A 373 -10.51 15.24 -0.51
CA ASN A 373 -9.81 15.70 -1.70
C ASN A 373 -10.41 17.03 -2.20
N PRO A 374 -9.59 18.07 -2.43
CA PRO A 374 -10.06 19.37 -2.91
C PRO A 374 -10.65 19.32 -4.33
N LYS A 375 -10.34 18.27 -5.11
CA LYS A 375 -10.93 18.06 -6.45
C LYS A 375 -12.39 17.61 -6.42
N VAL A 376 -12.88 17.09 -5.29
CA VAL A 376 -14.29 16.74 -5.14
C VAL A 376 -15.10 18.01 -4.89
N PRO A 377 -16.12 18.33 -5.73
CA PRO A 377 -16.88 19.56 -5.57
C PRO A 377 -17.70 19.60 -4.27
N ASP A 378 -17.80 20.78 -3.67
CA ASP A 378 -18.64 21.02 -2.49
C ASP A 378 -20.11 20.68 -2.72
N SER A 379 -20.62 20.87 -3.94
CA SER A 379 -22.00 20.49 -4.29
C SER A 379 -22.25 18.99 -4.15
N LEU A 380 -21.25 18.16 -4.45
CA LEU A 380 -21.30 16.72 -4.22
C LEU A 380 -21.23 16.42 -2.72
N LYS A 381 -20.26 17.00 -2.00
CA LYS A 381 -20.06 16.77 -0.55
C LYS A 381 -21.29 17.17 0.29
N LYS A 382 -21.94 18.29 -0.07
CA LYS A 382 -23.11 18.84 0.64
C LYS A 382 -24.43 18.16 0.27
N SER A 383 -24.50 17.44 -0.86
CA SER A 383 -25.63 16.58 -1.20
C SER A 383 -25.56 15.29 -0.38
N PHE A 384 -26.03 15.38 0.87
CA PHE A 384 -25.73 14.41 1.92
C PHE A 384 -27.01 13.97 2.67
N VAL A 385 -27.15 12.67 2.88
CA VAL A 385 -28.15 12.08 3.78
C VAL A 385 -27.47 11.05 4.67
N GLU A 386 -27.62 11.21 5.97
CA GLU A 386 -27.21 10.25 6.99
C GLU A 386 -28.38 9.36 7.39
N ILE A 387 -28.23 8.04 7.29
CA ILE A 387 -29.28 7.06 7.58
C ILE A 387 -28.88 6.31 8.86
N VAL A 388 -29.62 6.56 9.94
CA VAL A 388 -29.33 6.02 11.28
C VAL A 388 -30.39 5.02 11.73
N PRO A 389 -30.01 3.93 12.41
CA PRO A 389 -30.98 3.02 13.01
C PRO A 389 -31.68 3.71 14.20
N SER A 390 -32.98 3.50 14.33
CA SER A 390 -33.74 3.89 15.53
C SER A 390 -33.12 3.28 16.80
N GLN A 391 -33.14 4.04 17.90
CA GLN A 391 -32.76 3.52 19.22
C GLN A 391 -33.85 2.63 19.83
N MET A 392 -35.11 2.83 19.41
CA MET A 392 -36.24 2.03 19.87
C MET A 392 -36.30 0.71 19.10
N PRO A 393 -36.67 -0.41 19.76
CA PRO A 393 -36.90 -1.68 19.10
C PRO A 393 -37.89 -1.53 17.94
N ARG A 394 -37.58 -2.21 16.83
CA ARG A 394 -38.44 -2.23 15.65
C ARG A 394 -39.80 -2.87 15.97
N ALA A 395 -40.90 -2.20 15.63
CA ALA A 395 -42.23 -2.78 15.71
C ALA A 395 -42.42 -3.90 14.68
N ALA A 396 -43.19 -4.93 15.02
CA ALA A 396 -43.51 -6.02 14.10
C ALA A 396 -44.35 -5.50 12.91
N SER A 397 -44.03 -5.96 11.69
CA SER A 397 -44.80 -5.72 10.46
C SER A 397 -45.10 -4.24 10.16
N LEU A 398 -44.06 -3.48 9.81
CA LEU A 398 -44.19 -2.09 9.37
C LEU A 398 -44.59 -1.99 7.90
N ALA A 399 -45.51 -1.07 7.60
CA ALA A 399 -45.77 -0.64 6.24
C ALA A 399 -44.58 0.16 5.66
N ALA A 400 -44.48 0.22 4.33
CA ALA A 400 -43.35 0.84 3.63
C ALA A 400 -43.17 2.34 3.92
N ASP A 401 -44.27 3.04 4.21
CA ASP A 401 -44.28 4.45 4.61
C ASP A 401 -43.68 4.64 6.02
N ALA A 402 -43.92 3.70 6.93
CA ALA A 402 -43.44 3.69 8.32
C ALA A 402 -41.98 3.26 8.53
N LEU A 403 -41.27 2.88 7.45
CA LEU A 403 -39.84 2.51 7.54
C LEU A 403 -38.95 3.71 7.90
N VAL A 404 -39.36 4.93 7.55
CA VAL A 404 -38.71 6.18 7.94
C VAL A 404 -39.42 6.73 9.16
N VAL A 405 -38.74 6.72 10.30
CA VAL A 405 -39.27 7.13 11.60
C VAL A 405 -39.23 8.66 11.73
N SER A 406 -38.13 9.29 11.31
CA SER A 406 -37.99 10.74 11.34
C SER A 406 -37.01 11.22 10.28
N VAL A 407 -37.18 12.49 9.88
CA VAL A 407 -36.24 13.23 9.04
C VAL A 407 -35.96 14.55 9.71
N GLU A 408 -34.70 14.83 9.99
CA GLU A 408 -34.24 16.05 10.66
C GLU A 408 -33.00 16.61 9.94
N PRO A 409 -32.63 17.89 10.16
CA PRO A 409 -31.35 18.40 9.66
C PRO A 409 -30.17 17.58 10.20
N ALA A 410 -29.21 17.24 9.34
CA ALA A 410 -28.03 16.51 9.82
C ALA A 410 -27.18 17.40 10.76
N PRO A 411 -26.55 16.85 11.81
CA PRO A 411 -25.76 17.63 12.78
C PRO A 411 -24.56 18.38 12.19
N ARG A 412 -24.13 18.02 10.97
CA ARG A 412 -22.99 18.64 10.28
C ARG A 412 -23.30 20.01 9.65
N GLY A 413 -24.54 20.49 9.76
CA GLY A 413 -24.97 21.80 9.23
C GLY A 413 -25.41 21.81 7.77
N TYR A 414 -25.42 20.66 7.09
CA TYR A 414 -25.95 20.48 5.74
C TYR A 414 -26.50 19.06 5.57
N GLY A 415 -27.44 18.88 4.64
CA GLY A 415 -28.07 17.59 4.40
C GLY A 415 -29.10 17.22 5.47
N GLN A 416 -29.51 15.95 5.44
CA GLN A 416 -30.57 15.43 6.32
C GLN A 416 -30.08 14.20 7.08
N ARG A 417 -30.56 14.02 8.31
CA ARG A 417 -30.49 12.79 9.07
C ARG A 417 -31.85 12.10 9.01
N VAL A 418 -31.84 10.82 8.68
CA VAL A 418 -33.03 9.98 8.47
C VAL A 418 -32.94 8.81 9.44
N THR A 419 -33.84 8.79 10.43
CA THR A 419 -33.95 7.67 11.35
C THR A 419 -34.85 6.60 10.73
N VAL A 420 -34.36 5.36 10.67
CA VAL A 420 -35.10 4.24 10.08
C VAL A 420 -35.44 3.18 11.12
N ALA A 421 -36.53 2.46 10.90
CA ALA A 421 -36.94 1.34 11.71
C ALA A 421 -36.08 0.09 11.42
N ALA A 422 -34.83 0.15 11.85
CA ALA A 422 -33.79 -0.85 11.64
C ALA A 422 -33.92 -2.06 12.58
N PRO A 423 -33.36 -3.24 12.23
CA PRO A 423 -32.63 -3.51 10.99
C PRO A 423 -33.58 -3.70 9.80
N LEU A 424 -33.20 -3.18 8.63
CA LEU A 424 -33.96 -3.26 7.37
C LEU A 424 -33.52 -4.48 6.57
N SER A 425 -34.45 -5.18 5.92
CA SER A 425 -34.10 -6.11 4.84
C SER A 425 -33.57 -5.36 3.62
N ASP A 426 -32.91 -6.05 2.71
CA ASP A 426 -32.45 -5.47 1.44
C ASP A 426 -33.57 -4.83 0.59
N ARG A 427 -34.78 -5.43 0.60
CA ARG A 427 -35.98 -4.88 -0.08
C ARG A 427 -36.44 -3.57 0.56
N GLU A 428 -36.48 -3.52 1.89
CA GLU A 428 -36.87 -2.32 2.65
C GLU A 428 -35.82 -1.22 2.52
N LEU A 429 -34.53 -1.58 2.59
CA LEU A 429 -33.44 -0.64 2.35
C LEU A 429 -33.58 0.00 0.97
N ARG A 430 -33.89 -0.78 -0.07
CA ARG A 430 -34.11 -0.26 -1.43
C ARG A 430 -35.24 0.79 -1.47
N GLN A 431 -36.32 0.55 -0.73
CA GLN A 431 -37.42 1.51 -0.63
C GLN A 431 -36.98 2.81 0.07
N VAL A 432 -36.23 2.70 1.17
CA VAL A 432 -35.69 3.86 1.90
C VAL A 432 -34.74 4.65 1.02
N VAL A 433 -33.71 4.02 0.45
CA VAL A 433 -32.72 4.73 -0.38
C VAL A 433 -33.32 5.26 -1.69
N GLY A 434 -34.39 4.63 -2.19
CA GLY A 434 -35.15 5.10 -3.35
C GLY A 434 -35.74 6.49 -3.17
N ARG A 435 -36.10 6.87 -1.93
CA ARG A 435 -36.55 8.24 -1.59
C ARG A 435 -35.44 9.28 -1.77
N PHE A 436 -34.18 8.85 -1.76
CA PHE A 436 -32.98 9.70 -1.83
C PHE A 436 -32.14 9.43 -3.08
N LYS A 437 -32.76 8.97 -4.18
CA LYS A 437 -32.06 8.58 -5.41
C LYS A 437 -31.13 9.67 -5.98
N ASN A 438 -31.50 10.95 -5.83
CA ASN A 438 -30.75 12.09 -6.36
C ASN A 438 -29.68 12.63 -5.37
N VAL A 439 -29.64 12.14 -4.13
CA VAL A 439 -28.64 12.54 -3.14
C VAL A 439 -27.31 11.92 -3.51
N ARG A 440 -26.22 12.70 -3.49
CA ARG A 440 -24.91 12.24 -3.93
C ARG A 440 -24.18 11.39 -2.89
N VAL A 441 -24.36 11.65 -1.60
CA VAL A 441 -23.72 10.92 -0.50
C VAL A 441 -24.76 10.35 0.46
N LEU A 442 -24.83 9.03 0.54
CA LEU A 442 -25.53 8.33 1.63
C LEU A 442 -24.50 7.91 2.67
N HIS A 443 -24.75 8.26 3.93
CA HIS A 443 -23.87 7.92 5.05
C HIS A 443 -24.58 6.99 6.01
N PHE A 444 -23.93 5.87 6.34
CA PHE A 444 -24.43 4.85 7.25
C PHE A 444 -23.44 4.70 8.41
N PRO A 445 -23.61 5.42 9.53
CA PRO A 445 -22.66 5.34 10.63
C PRO A 445 -22.64 3.96 11.31
N GLN A 446 -23.74 3.20 11.20
CA GLN A 446 -23.84 1.86 11.82
C GLN A 446 -24.43 0.84 10.82
N PRO A 447 -23.69 0.48 9.76
CA PRO A 447 -24.23 -0.33 8.67
C PRO A 447 -24.73 -1.71 9.14
N ALA A 448 -24.04 -2.32 10.11
CA ALA A 448 -24.41 -3.60 10.71
C ALA A 448 -25.70 -3.55 11.55
N ARG A 449 -26.04 -2.39 12.11
CA ARG A 449 -27.34 -2.19 12.79
C ARG A 449 -28.44 -1.82 11.81
N THR A 450 -28.11 -1.18 10.68
CA THR A 450 -29.08 -0.70 9.71
C THR A 450 -29.61 -1.80 8.79
N LEU A 451 -28.78 -2.75 8.36
CA LEU A 451 -29.15 -3.81 7.41
C LEU A 451 -29.17 -5.19 8.09
N SER A 452 -30.28 -5.93 7.99
CA SER A 452 -30.38 -7.32 8.47
C SER A 452 -29.79 -8.35 7.49
N GLY A 453 -29.77 -8.02 6.20
CA GLY A 453 -29.22 -8.86 5.14
C GLY A 453 -30.17 -8.97 3.94
N PHE A 454 -29.97 -10.03 3.14
CA PHE A 454 -30.74 -10.29 1.93
C PHE A 454 -32.01 -11.09 2.25
N SER A 455 -33.16 -10.68 1.71
CA SER A 455 -34.43 -11.38 1.90
C SER A 455 -34.42 -12.77 1.26
N THR A 456 -33.63 -12.94 0.20
CA THR A 456 -33.47 -14.21 -0.50
C THR A 456 -32.22 -14.92 0.01
N TYR A 457 -32.42 -16.12 0.58
CA TYR A 457 -31.35 -16.89 1.21
C TYR A 457 -30.18 -17.19 0.26
N ALA A 458 -30.49 -17.64 -0.97
CA ALA A 458 -29.49 -17.95 -1.99
C ALA A 458 -28.62 -16.73 -2.37
N THR A 459 -29.22 -15.54 -2.45
CA THR A 459 -28.48 -14.28 -2.69
C THR A 459 -27.53 -13.98 -1.54
N GLY A 460 -27.96 -14.20 -0.30
CA GLY A 460 -27.11 -14.05 0.88
C GLY A 460 -25.91 -15.01 0.90
N GLU A 461 -26.10 -16.28 0.55
CA GLU A 461 -25.00 -17.25 0.48
C GLU A 461 -24.00 -16.91 -0.63
N GLN A 462 -24.47 -16.50 -1.81
CA GLN A 462 -23.59 -16.06 -2.88
C GLN A 462 -22.81 -14.79 -2.49
N TYR A 463 -23.46 -13.87 -1.76
CA TYR A 463 -22.80 -12.69 -1.23
C TYR A 463 -21.68 -13.04 -0.25
N ASP A 464 -21.93 -13.93 0.71
CA ASP A 464 -20.92 -14.40 1.67
C ASP A 464 -19.68 -14.93 0.96
N VAL A 465 -19.87 -15.81 -0.02
CA VAL A 465 -18.77 -16.40 -0.79
C VAL A 465 -18.01 -15.33 -1.58
N GLU A 466 -18.71 -14.37 -2.17
CA GLU A 466 -18.09 -13.35 -3.02
C GLU A 466 -17.34 -12.27 -2.22
N ILE A 467 -17.91 -11.78 -1.12
CA ILE A 467 -17.24 -10.76 -0.29
C ILE A 467 -15.96 -11.32 0.33
N GLN A 468 -15.98 -12.58 0.78
CA GLN A 468 -14.81 -13.22 1.37
C GLN A 468 -13.64 -13.36 0.37
N LYS A 469 -13.92 -13.47 -0.94
CA LYS A 469 -12.89 -13.48 -2.00
C LYS A 469 -12.14 -12.16 -2.16
N HIS A 470 -12.68 -11.07 -1.63
CA HIS A 470 -12.12 -9.70 -1.69
C HIS A 470 -11.28 -9.36 -0.46
N VAL A 471 -11.35 -10.17 0.59
CA VAL A 471 -10.60 -9.99 1.81
C VAL A 471 -9.15 -10.48 1.65
N ALA A 472 -8.21 -9.78 2.28
CA ALA A 472 -6.82 -10.19 2.29
C ALA A 472 -6.53 -11.27 3.35
N TYR A 473 -5.30 -11.74 3.41
CA TYR A 473 -4.78 -12.52 4.52
C TYR A 473 -3.67 -11.73 5.22
N TRP A 474 -3.45 -12.02 6.49
CA TRP A 474 -2.26 -11.60 7.22
C TRP A 474 -1.13 -12.61 7.03
N CYS A 475 0.10 -12.10 6.86
CA CYS A 475 1.32 -12.88 6.69
C CYS A 475 2.53 -12.09 7.19
N CYS A 476 3.59 -12.72 7.70
CA CYS A 476 3.75 -14.18 7.85
C CYS A 476 4.22 -14.54 9.26
N ARG A 477 3.81 -15.71 9.77
CA ARG A 477 4.33 -16.26 11.04
C ARG A 477 5.76 -16.78 10.86
N THR A 478 6.53 -16.82 11.93
CA THR A 478 7.87 -17.43 11.91
C THR A 478 7.77 -18.95 11.92
N PRO A 479 8.67 -19.70 11.25
CA PRO A 479 8.67 -21.16 11.34
C PRO A 479 8.77 -21.72 12.77
N PRO A 480 9.57 -21.14 13.70
CA PRO A 480 9.57 -21.56 15.10
C PRO A 480 8.21 -21.40 15.81
N ASP A 481 7.51 -20.28 15.60
CA ASP A 481 6.16 -20.08 16.19
C ASP A 481 5.17 -21.08 15.61
N MET A 482 5.22 -21.32 14.29
CA MET A 482 4.38 -22.30 13.61
C MET A 482 4.54 -23.71 14.20
N GLN A 483 5.79 -24.15 14.42
CA GLN A 483 6.08 -25.47 14.97
C GLN A 483 5.68 -25.58 16.44
N SER A 484 6.08 -24.61 17.26
CA SER A 484 5.85 -24.66 18.71
C SER A 484 4.40 -24.49 19.12
N MET A 485 3.61 -23.74 18.34
CA MET A 485 2.20 -23.42 18.65
C MET A 485 1.21 -24.12 17.70
N ASN A 486 1.69 -25.00 16.82
CA ASN A 486 0.88 -25.68 15.80
C ASN A 486 0.04 -24.70 14.95
N LEU A 487 0.70 -23.67 14.42
CA LEU A 487 0.07 -22.60 13.65
C LEU A 487 0.40 -22.72 12.16
N THR A 488 -0.51 -22.21 11.33
CA THR A 488 -0.31 -22.02 9.89
C THR A 488 0.48 -20.74 9.62
N ASP A 489 1.13 -20.69 8.45
CA ASP A 489 1.92 -19.53 7.98
C ASP A 489 1.08 -18.25 7.91
N LYS A 490 -0.17 -18.38 7.45
CA LYS A 490 -1.07 -17.26 7.14
C LYS A 490 -2.35 -17.32 7.94
N VAL A 491 -2.92 -16.15 8.24
CA VAL A 491 -4.28 -16.07 8.79
C VAL A 491 -5.19 -15.41 7.77
N GLN A 492 -6.23 -16.11 7.35
CA GLN A 492 -7.22 -15.54 6.44
C GLN A 492 -8.08 -14.55 7.24
N LEU A 493 -8.10 -13.28 6.82
CA LEU A 493 -9.00 -12.29 7.43
C LEU A 493 -10.44 -12.60 6.99
N VAL A 494 -11.40 -12.22 7.81
CA VAL A 494 -12.82 -12.60 7.67
C VAL A 494 -13.68 -11.34 7.61
N ALA A 495 -14.47 -11.22 6.54
CA ALA A 495 -15.51 -10.18 6.45
C ALA A 495 -16.87 -10.67 6.93
N LEU A 496 -17.14 -11.98 6.94
CA LEU A 496 -18.44 -12.49 7.36
C LEU A 496 -18.64 -12.20 8.85
N PRO A 497 -19.84 -11.80 9.28
CA PRO A 497 -20.17 -11.74 10.70
C PRO A 497 -20.24 -13.17 11.31
N PRO A 498 -20.03 -13.35 12.62
CA PRO A 498 -19.86 -14.66 13.25
C PRO A 498 -20.97 -15.68 12.97
N GLU A 499 -22.23 -15.24 12.95
CA GLU A 499 -23.40 -16.07 12.66
C GLU A 499 -23.43 -16.64 11.24
N ARG A 500 -22.57 -16.12 10.34
CA ARG A 500 -22.43 -16.58 8.95
C ARG A 500 -21.17 -17.39 8.70
N TYR A 501 -20.36 -17.70 9.72
CA TYR A 501 -19.10 -18.45 9.55
C TYR A 501 -19.26 -19.82 8.90
N LYS A 502 -20.43 -20.46 8.99
CA LYS A 502 -20.75 -21.69 8.26
C LYS A 502 -20.57 -21.58 6.74
N ASN A 503 -20.60 -20.37 6.18
CA ASN A 503 -20.47 -20.08 4.75
C ASN A 503 -19.05 -19.66 4.35
N LEU A 504 -18.08 -19.72 5.28
CA LEU A 504 -16.69 -19.42 4.95
C LEU A 504 -16.15 -20.45 3.94
N PRO A 505 -15.46 -19.99 2.88
CA PRO A 505 -14.84 -20.90 1.93
C PRO A 505 -13.69 -21.65 2.60
N ALA A 506 -13.44 -22.87 2.13
CA ALA A 506 -12.23 -23.60 2.50
C ALA A 506 -10.98 -22.77 2.15
N HIS A 507 -10.03 -22.72 3.07
CA HIS A 507 -8.73 -22.11 2.84
C HIS A 507 -7.69 -23.18 2.48
N GLY A 508 -6.55 -22.77 1.90
CA GLY A 508 -5.47 -23.71 1.62
C GLY A 508 -4.79 -24.21 2.91
N GLY A 509 -4.06 -25.32 2.84
CA GLY A 509 -3.37 -25.91 4.00
C GLY A 509 -2.24 -25.06 4.63
N LYS A 510 -1.89 -23.91 4.03
CA LYS A 510 -0.93 -22.94 4.58
C LYS A 510 -1.59 -21.77 5.33
N SER A 511 -2.92 -21.78 5.44
CA SER A 511 -3.71 -20.73 6.08
C SER A 511 -4.68 -21.32 7.08
N SER A 512 -5.16 -20.53 8.03
CA SER A 512 -6.31 -20.84 8.88
C SER A 512 -7.18 -19.62 9.13
N TYR A 513 -8.40 -19.81 9.62
CA TYR A 513 -9.15 -18.72 10.24
C TYR A 513 -8.78 -18.60 11.72
N LEU A 514 -8.71 -17.36 12.23
CA LEU A 514 -8.29 -17.13 13.63
C LEU A 514 -9.17 -17.87 14.64
N HIS A 515 -10.49 -17.92 14.42
CA HIS A 515 -11.43 -18.56 15.33
C HIS A 515 -11.29 -20.09 15.42
N GLU A 516 -10.60 -20.72 14.47
CA GLU A 516 -10.31 -22.17 14.47
C GLU A 516 -9.05 -22.51 15.28
N THR A 517 -8.18 -21.52 15.53
CA THR A 517 -6.85 -21.77 16.12
C THR A 517 -6.85 -21.90 17.65
N GLY A 518 -8.02 -21.83 18.31
CA GLY A 518 -8.15 -21.93 19.76
C GLY A 518 -7.39 -20.82 20.53
N PRO A 519 -7.40 -20.82 21.88
CA PRO A 519 -6.57 -19.92 22.68
C PRO A 519 -5.10 -20.34 22.62
N ILE A 520 -4.17 -19.38 22.81
CA ILE A 520 -2.74 -19.70 22.95
C ILE A 520 -2.57 -20.52 24.23
N ARG A 521 -2.13 -21.78 24.09
CA ARG A 521 -1.57 -22.53 25.22
C ARG A 521 -0.17 -21.97 25.49
N ARG A 522 -0.05 -21.02 26.42
CA ARG A 522 1.26 -20.60 26.94
C ARG A 522 1.93 -21.84 27.54
N MET A 523 3.05 -22.30 26.98
CA MET A 523 3.81 -23.39 27.60
C MET A 523 4.44 -22.88 28.90
N PRO A 524 4.32 -23.61 30.03
CA PRO A 524 5.00 -23.23 31.26
C PRO A 524 6.52 -23.17 31.03
N GLY A 525 7.15 -22.04 31.38
CA GLY A 525 8.61 -21.87 31.28
C GLY A 525 9.11 -21.05 30.09
N GLN A 526 8.24 -20.56 29.20
CA GLN A 526 8.62 -19.50 28.25
C GLN A 526 8.69 -18.15 28.98
N ILE A 527 9.85 -17.88 29.59
CA ILE A 527 10.27 -16.53 29.97
C ILE A 527 10.82 -15.90 28.68
N PHE A 528 10.26 -14.77 28.26
CA PHE A 528 10.73 -13.97 27.14
C PHE A 528 11.24 -12.62 27.64
#